data_AF-A0A7S2SF42-F1
#
_entry.id   AF-A0A7S2SF42-F1
#
_cell.length_a   1.000
_cell.length_b   1.000
_cell.length_c   1.000
_cell.angle_alpha   90.00
_cell.angle_beta   90.00
_cell.angle_gamma   90.00
#
_symmetry.space_group_name_H-M   'P 1'
#
loop_
_entity.id
_entity.type
_entity.pdbx_description
1 polymer ?
#
loop_
_entity_poly.entity_id
_entity_poly.type
_entity_poly.pdbx_seq_one_letter_code
_entity_poly.pdbx_strand_id
1 'polypeptide(L)'
;LTPLTLAVALGSKTMVELLLRLRRQVLWSYGPISFVKVPLAELDHRRSRSDPKGLLDVAVEARCTHLMSISIVKHLLDRKWEGNARRGICRIFQKNAVVTIVWLLFLTFSSVHSAHYYRQDCPSGRRALVFVLDAAVATVTTFKVWIELLELATYGVREYFTSTFAMGLENTSALISCACVSIGYAARYSVLLDLARESVSLTALESLGLGTGLLAGWLRSLFYLIGHREFGPSIIMLWEMRLDILRLTSVSLVFLLAFSPALYHFSSSTDGDNSFFAVLHSLFQVSLGDSPGDLWSSYAFPGPYILMVLFQLIVPVALVNTLIAMMSNTYQRVEDSKEEHWLLQRASIMQSIIREMGVESFEDNLDNVYWVEDIDGERFLTYHHEDTSWGRESQGASSDHGDVLAE
;
A
#
# COMPACT_ATOMS: atom_id res chain seq x y z
N LEU A 1 20.59 -18.33 13.77
CA LEU A 1 20.81 -17.65 12.48
C LEU A 1 22.09 -18.21 11.88
N THR A 2 22.02 -18.75 10.67
CA THR A 2 23.20 -19.08 9.86
C THR A 2 23.94 -17.79 9.43
N PRO A 3 25.21 -17.87 8.97
CA PRO A 3 25.95 -16.69 8.51
C PRO A 3 25.22 -15.91 7.40
N LEU A 4 24.51 -16.63 6.53
CA LEU A 4 23.71 -16.04 5.45
C LEU A 4 22.49 -15.28 6.00
N THR A 5 21.71 -15.91 6.89
CA THR A 5 20.53 -15.28 7.51
C THR A 5 20.91 -14.12 8.44
N LEU A 6 22.08 -14.16 9.08
CA LEU A 6 22.63 -13.04 9.84
C LEU A 6 23.00 -11.87 8.92
N ALA A 7 23.65 -12.12 7.79
CA ALA A 7 24.00 -11.07 6.83
C ALA A 7 22.74 -10.36 6.28
N VAL A 8 21.64 -11.10 6.10
CA VAL A 8 20.34 -10.54 5.74
C VAL A 8 19.74 -9.72 6.88
N ALA A 9 19.75 -10.22 8.11
CA ALA A 9 19.24 -9.47 9.26
C ALA A 9 19.99 -8.14 9.49
N LEU A 10 21.27 -8.09 9.12
CA LEU A 10 22.10 -6.88 9.14
C LEU A 10 21.93 -5.99 7.90
N GLY A 11 21.20 -6.44 6.86
CA GLY A 11 20.97 -5.68 5.63
C GLY A 11 22.20 -5.51 4.73
N SER A 12 23.24 -6.34 4.89
CA SER A 12 24.48 -6.21 4.11
C SER A 12 24.37 -6.91 2.75
N LYS A 13 24.01 -6.15 1.70
CA LYS A 13 23.89 -6.68 0.32
C LYS A 13 25.18 -7.36 -0.16
N THR A 14 26.33 -6.72 0.04
CA THR A 14 27.64 -7.21 -0.43
C THR A 14 28.00 -8.57 0.19
N MET A 15 27.77 -8.72 1.50
CA MET A 15 28.05 -9.97 2.20
C MET A 15 27.13 -11.09 1.70
N VAL A 16 25.85 -10.80 1.48
CA VAL A 16 24.92 -11.82 0.96
C VAL A 16 25.28 -12.22 -0.48
N GLU A 17 25.63 -11.27 -1.33
CA GLU A 17 26.09 -11.58 -2.70
C GLU A 17 27.35 -12.45 -2.68
N LEU A 18 28.33 -12.16 -1.82
CA LEU A 18 29.54 -12.97 -1.68
C LEU A 18 29.22 -14.39 -1.19
N LEU A 19 28.41 -14.52 -0.15
CA LEU A 19 28.03 -15.82 0.40
C LEU A 19 27.22 -16.66 -0.61
N LEU A 20 26.32 -16.03 -1.37
CA LEU A 20 25.57 -16.71 -2.43
C LEU A 20 26.48 -17.09 -3.60
N ARG A 21 27.44 -16.25 -3.98
CA ARG A 21 28.44 -16.57 -5.01
C ARG A 21 29.32 -17.75 -4.60
N LEU A 22 29.72 -17.85 -3.33
CA LEU A 22 30.51 -18.97 -2.83
C LEU A 22 29.75 -20.30 -2.83
N ARG A 23 28.42 -20.26 -2.69
CA ARG A 23 27.56 -21.45 -2.64
C ARG A 23 27.02 -21.89 -4.00
N ARG A 24 27.13 -21.04 -5.02
CA ARG A 24 26.64 -21.35 -6.36
C ARG A 24 27.56 -22.34 -7.06
N GLN A 25 27.00 -23.33 -7.73
CA GLN A 25 27.73 -24.27 -8.57
C GLN A 25 27.36 -24.04 -10.03
N VAL A 26 28.36 -23.81 -10.89
CA VAL A 26 28.16 -23.64 -12.33
C VAL A 26 28.08 -25.03 -12.96
N LEU A 27 26.94 -25.34 -13.58
CA LEU A 27 26.73 -26.60 -14.29
C LEU A 27 27.37 -26.56 -15.67
N TRP A 28 27.17 -25.46 -16.40
CA TRP A 28 27.82 -25.19 -17.67
C TRP A 28 27.87 -23.69 -17.95
N SER A 29 28.80 -23.26 -18.79
CA SER A 29 28.88 -21.90 -19.30
C SER A 29 29.03 -21.93 -20.83
N TYR A 30 28.28 -21.07 -21.51
CA TYR A 30 28.36 -20.88 -22.94
C TYR A 30 28.32 -19.38 -23.25
N GLY A 31 29.49 -18.85 -23.62
CA GLY A 31 29.64 -17.41 -23.81
C GLY A 31 29.25 -16.63 -22.54
N PRO A 32 28.45 -15.55 -22.66
CA PRO A 32 28.02 -14.75 -21.50
C PRO A 32 26.99 -15.46 -20.62
N ILE A 33 26.44 -16.60 -21.02
CA ILE A 33 25.37 -17.27 -20.30
C ILE A 33 25.95 -18.46 -19.53
N SER A 34 25.72 -18.50 -18.22
CA SER A 34 26.06 -19.62 -17.35
C SER A 34 24.81 -20.22 -16.73
N PHE A 35 24.73 -21.55 -16.67
CA PHE A 35 23.67 -22.24 -15.96
C PHE A 35 24.17 -22.63 -14.58
N VAL A 36 23.48 -22.13 -13.56
CA VAL A 36 23.96 -22.18 -12.18
C VAL A 36 22.92 -22.91 -11.32
N LYS A 37 23.39 -23.81 -10.45
CA LYS A 37 22.59 -24.40 -9.38
C LYS A 37 22.99 -23.84 -8.02
N VAL A 38 22.02 -23.54 -7.17
CA VAL A 38 22.22 -22.99 -5.82
C VAL A 38 21.45 -23.86 -4.81
N PRO A 39 22.08 -24.32 -3.71
CA PRO A 39 21.41 -25.14 -2.71
C PRO A 39 20.33 -24.34 -1.98
N LEU A 40 19.10 -24.86 -1.92
CA LEU A 40 17.94 -24.20 -1.34
C LEU A 40 17.88 -24.28 0.19
N ALA A 41 18.68 -25.16 0.81
CA ALA A 41 18.60 -25.51 2.23
C ALA A 41 18.50 -24.31 3.18
N GLU A 42 19.26 -23.22 2.94
CA GLU A 42 19.21 -21.99 3.77
C GLU A 42 18.41 -20.84 3.14
N LEU A 43 18.05 -20.95 1.85
CA LEU A 43 17.33 -19.92 1.09
C LEU A 43 15.83 -19.99 1.35
N ASP A 44 15.26 -21.19 1.29
CA ASP A 44 13.84 -21.45 1.48
C ASP A 44 13.69 -22.80 2.18
N HIS A 45 13.41 -22.78 3.49
CA HIS A 45 13.18 -24.01 4.27
C HIS A 45 11.78 -24.57 3.94
N ARG A 46 11.63 -25.91 3.95
CA ARG A 46 10.29 -26.53 4.00
C ARG A 46 9.66 -26.06 5.29
N ARG A 47 8.44 -25.53 5.28
CA ARG A 47 7.95 -24.74 6.41
C ARG A 47 7.39 -25.66 7.50
N SER A 48 8.17 -26.65 7.96
CA SER A 48 7.81 -27.39 9.17
C SER A 48 7.73 -26.41 10.33
N ARG A 49 6.75 -26.60 11.21
CA ARG A 49 6.41 -25.66 12.32
C ARG A 49 7.60 -25.37 13.27
N SER A 50 8.66 -26.17 13.19
CA SER A 50 9.90 -26.08 13.97
C SER A 50 11.13 -25.57 13.20
N ASP A 51 11.05 -25.39 11.88
CA ASP A 51 12.23 -25.08 11.07
C ASP A 51 12.62 -23.59 11.16
N PRO A 52 13.93 -23.28 11.14
CA PRO A 52 14.41 -21.91 11.22
C PRO A 52 13.94 -21.07 10.03
N LYS A 53 13.72 -19.77 10.26
CA LYS A 53 13.31 -18.80 9.23
C LYS A 53 14.28 -18.84 8.03
N GLY A 54 13.75 -19.04 6.83
CA GLY A 54 14.53 -18.96 5.58
C GLY A 54 14.97 -17.54 5.23
N LEU A 55 15.86 -17.42 4.24
CA LEU A 55 16.40 -16.13 3.78
C LEU A 55 15.29 -15.10 3.47
N LEU A 56 14.25 -15.53 2.74
CA LEU A 56 13.14 -14.66 2.36
C LEU A 56 12.31 -14.19 3.57
N ASP A 57 12.11 -15.06 4.56
CA ASP A 57 11.37 -14.73 5.77
C ASP A 57 12.13 -13.68 6.60
N VAL A 58 13.45 -13.87 6.76
CA VAL A 58 14.31 -12.90 7.45
C VAL A 58 14.44 -11.61 6.64
N ALA A 59 14.48 -11.66 5.31
CA ALA A 59 14.58 -10.48 4.45
C ALA A 59 13.32 -9.60 4.52
N VAL A 60 12.14 -10.21 4.57
CA VAL A 60 10.87 -9.50 4.74
C VAL A 60 10.77 -8.89 6.13
N GLU A 61 11.17 -9.63 7.18
CA GLU A 61 11.18 -9.14 8.57
C GLU A 61 12.17 -7.97 8.75
N ALA A 62 13.36 -8.07 8.17
CA ALA A 62 14.39 -7.02 8.21
C ALA A 62 14.13 -5.86 7.23
N ARG A 63 13.10 -5.95 6.36
CA ARG A 63 12.69 -4.93 5.38
C ARG A 63 13.83 -4.46 4.47
N CYS A 64 14.74 -5.35 4.13
CA CYS A 64 15.90 -5.00 3.31
C CYS A 64 15.53 -4.98 1.82
N THR A 65 15.09 -3.81 1.32
CA THR A 65 14.71 -3.61 -0.09
C THR A 65 15.87 -3.89 -1.03
N HIS A 66 17.06 -3.39 -0.69
CA HIS A 66 18.29 -3.59 -1.47
C HIS A 66 18.68 -5.05 -1.67
N LEU A 67 18.22 -5.97 -0.80
CA LEU A 67 18.49 -7.40 -0.97
C LEU A 67 17.66 -8.02 -2.10
N MET A 68 16.46 -7.49 -2.36
CA MET A 68 15.58 -7.97 -3.42
C MET A 68 16.12 -7.69 -4.82
N SER A 69 17.11 -6.79 -4.93
CA SER A 69 17.84 -6.52 -6.18
C SER A 69 18.79 -7.65 -6.60
N ILE A 70 19.14 -8.56 -5.68
CA ILE A 70 20.02 -9.70 -5.99
C ILE A 70 19.31 -10.60 -7.00
N SER A 71 19.98 -10.88 -8.12
CA SER A 71 19.44 -11.67 -9.22
C SER A 71 18.91 -13.03 -8.77
N ILE A 72 19.62 -13.74 -7.89
CA ILE A 72 19.20 -15.03 -7.32
C ILE A 72 17.87 -14.91 -6.58
N VAL A 73 17.70 -13.86 -5.78
CA VAL A 73 16.48 -13.63 -4.98
C VAL A 73 15.31 -13.27 -5.88
N LYS A 74 15.54 -12.44 -6.91
CA LYS A 74 14.52 -12.10 -7.92
C LYS A 74 14.04 -13.35 -8.66
N HIS A 75 14.97 -14.18 -9.14
CA HIS A 75 14.64 -15.44 -9.82
C HIS A 75 13.94 -16.44 -8.91
N LEU A 76 14.37 -16.58 -7.65
CA LEU A 76 13.72 -17.43 -6.67
C LEU A 76 12.27 -16.97 -6.47
N LEU A 77 12.04 -15.68 -6.26
CA LEU A 77 10.72 -15.11 -6.02
C LEU A 77 9.82 -15.23 -7.26
N ASP A 78 10.36 -14.96 -8.45
CA ASP A 78 9.63 -15.13 -9.72
C ASP A 78 9.25 -16.60 -9.94
N ARG A 79 10.17 -17.55 -9.70
CA ARG A 79 9.88 -18.98 -9.81
C ARG A 79 8.85 -19.47 -8.79
N LYS A 80 8.94 -19.01 -7.54
CA LYS A 80 7.95 -19.29 -6.51
C LYS A 80 6.57 -18.73 -6.89
N TRP A 81 6.56 -17.57 -7.56
CA TRP A 81 5.35 -16.92 -8.05
C TRP A 81 4.78 -17.56 -9.33
N GLU A 82 5.62 -18.05 -10.24
CA GLU A 82 5.22 -18.60 -11.54
C GLU A 82 4.84 -20.08 -11.52
N GLY A 83 5.34 -20.86 -10.55
CA GLY A 83 5.01 -22.27 -10.37
C GLY A 83 3.53 -22.52 -10.07
N ASN A 84 3.18 -23.75 -9.66
CA ASN A 84 1.80 -24.12 -9.33
C ASN A 84 1.19 -23.26 -8.20
N ALA A 85 2.02 -22.59 -7.38
CA ALA A 85 1.62 -21.54 -6.45
C ALA A 85 0.95 -20.33 -7.12
N ARG A 86 1.27 -19.96 -8.37
CA ARG A 86 0.61 -18.85 -9.08
C ARG A 86 -0.89 -19.03 -9.12
N ARG A 87 -1.33 -20.24 -9.50
CA ARG A 87 -2.76 -20.53 -9.67
C ARG A 87 -3.47 -20.62 -8.32
N GLY A 88 -2.82 -21.17 -7.29
CA GLY A 88 -3.39 -21.23 -5.94
C GLY A 88 -3.50 -19.86 -5.29
N ILE A 89 -2.37 -19.17 -5.13
CA ILE A 89 -2.26 -17.86 -4.48
C ILE A 89 -3.09 -16.82 -5.22
N CYS A 90 -3.00 -16.75 -6.56
CA CYS A 90 -3.76 -15.77 -7.32
C CYS A 90 -5.26 -16.01 -7.23
N ARG A 91 -5.73 -17.27 -7.26
CA ARG A 91 -7.17 -17.56 -7.07
C ARG A 91 -7.66 -17.15 -5.69
N ILE A 92 -6.89 -17.40 -4.64
CA ILE A 92 -7.27 -17.03 -3.27
C ILE A 92 -7.28 -15.52 -3.11
N PHE A 93 -6.22 -14.86 -3.58
CA PHE A 93 -6.12 -13.41 -3.57
C PHE A 93 -7.26 -12.76 -4.36
N GLN A 94 -7.56 -13.26 -5.57
CA GLN A 94 -8.70 -12.82 -6.37
C GLN A 94 -10.04 -13.09 -5.69
N LYS A 95 -10.21 -14.25 -5.06
CA LYS A 95 -11.42 -14.58 -4.30
C LYS A 95 -11.62 -13.59 -3.13
N ASN A 96 -10.57 -13.31 -2.36
CA ASN A 96 -10.61 -12.36 -1.25
C ASN A 96 -10.89 -10.92 -1.75
N ALA A 97 -10.29 -10.53 -2.88
CA ALA A 97 -10.56 -9.26 -3.54
C ALA A 97 -12.03 -9.14 -3.98
N VAL A 98 -12.55 -10.15 -4.67
CA VAL A 98 -13.94 -10.18 -5.14
C VAL A 98 -14.91 -10.14 -3.97
N VAL A 99 -14.68 -10.94 -2.92
CA VAL A 99 -15.52 -10.93 -1.70
C VAL A 99 -15.52 -9.54 -1.05
N THR A 100 -14.35 -8.89 -0.98
CA THR A 100 -14.24 -7.54 -0.41
C THR A 100 -14.97 -6.50 -1.26
N ILE A 101 -14.78 -6.52 -2.58
CA ILE A 101 -15.44 -5.58 -3.51
C ILE A 101 -16.96 -5.78 -3.47
N VAL A 102 -17.43 -7.03 -3.50
CA VAL A 102 -18.86 -7.35 -3.40
C VAL A 102 -19.44 -6.83 -2.08
N TRP A 103 -18.73 -7.04 -0.96
CA TRP A 103 -19.15 -6.48 0.33
C TRP A 103 -19.20 -4.95 0.33
N LEU A 104 -18.21 -4.27 -0.27
CA LEU A 104 -18.21 -2.81 -0.43
C LEU A 104 -19.37 -2.31 -1.29
N LEU A 105 -19.70 -3.02 -2.38
CA LEU A 105 -20.87 -2.72 -3.21
C LEU A 105 -22.17 -2.85 -2.41
N PHE A 106 -22.32 -3.91 -1.62
CA PHE A 106 -23.47 -4.05 -0.72
C PHE A 106 -23.53 -2.95 0.34
N LEU A 107 -22.39 -2.56 0.92
CA LEU A 107 -22.30 -1.46 1.89
C LEU A 107 -22.66 -0.10 1.25
N THR A 108 -22.18 0.18 0.03
CA THR A 108 -22.56 1.42 -0.70
C THR A 108 -24.05 1.43 -1.02
N PHE A 109 -24.60 0.30 -1.48
CA PHE A 109 -26.02 0.18 -1.79
C PHE A 109 -26.89 0.37 -0.55
N SER A 110 -26.52 -0.28 0.57
CA SER A 110 -27.13 -0.12 1.90
C SER A 110 -27.14 1.35 2.33
N SER A 111 -25.99 2.02 2.28
CA SER A 111 -25.83 3.40 2.73
C SER A 111 -26.66 4.40 1.91
N VAL A 112 -26.62 4.28 0.57
CA VAL A 112 -27.37 5.18 -0.33
C VAL A 112 -28.89 5.01 -0.16
N HIS A 113 -29.37 3.76 -0.01
CA HIS A 113 -30.80 3.50 0.14
C HIS A 113 -31.30 3.83 1.55
N SER A 114 -30.49 3.59 2.58
CA SER A 114 -30.88 3.88 3.96
C SER A 114 -31.22 5.36 4.17
N ALA A 115 -30.39 6.27 3.66
CA ALA A 115 -30.57 7.71 3.80
C ALA A 115 -31.89 8.22 3.17
N HIS A 116 -32.35 7.58 2.10
CA HIS A 116 -33.56 7.97 1.37
C HIS A 116 -34.84 7.30 1.91
N TYR A 117 -34.76 6.06 2.40
CA TYR A 117 -35.95 5.26 2.70
C TYR A 117 -36.41 5.28 4.16
N TYR A 118 -35.55 5.66 5.11
CA TYR A 118 -35.97 5.85 6.51
C TYR A 118 -36.64 7.20 6.77
N ARG A 119 -36.49 8.16 5.85
CA ARG A 119 -37.01 9.52 5.97
C ARG A 119 -38.39 9.72 5.32
N GLN A 120 -38.83 8.78 4.48
CA GLN A 120 -40.04 8.93 3.66
C GLN A 120 -40.93 7.68 3.79
N ASP A 121 -42.22 7.87 4.05
CA ASP A 121 -43.20 6.78 4.25
C ASP A 121 -43.38 5.94 2.96
N CYS A 122 -42.56 4.89 2.84
CA CYS A 122 -42.51 4.02 1.67
C CYS A 122 -43.30 2.71 1.87
N PRO A 123 -43.70 2.04 0.77
CA PRO A 123 -44.38 0.75 0.82
C PRO A 123 -43.56 -0.32 1.57
N SER A 124 -44.24 -1.13 2.37
CA SER A 124 -43.67 -2.05 3.36
C SER A 124 -42.66 -3.05 2.79
N GLY A 125 -42.83 -3.47 1.52
CA GLY A 125 -41.93 -4.43 0.86
C GLY A 125 -40.51 -3.90 0.62
N ARG A 126 -40.36 -2.63 0.23
CA ARG A 126 -39.03 -2.04 -0.01
C ARG A 126 -38.28 -1.77 1.29
N ARG A 127 -38.99 -1.36 2.34
CA ARG A 127 -38.42 -1.19 3.69
C ARG A 127 -37.91 -2.53 4.26
N ALA A 128 -38.68 -3.61 4.08
CA ALA A 128 -38.25 -4.95 4.50
C ALA A 128 -36.98 -5.41 3.76
N LEU A 129 -36.88 -5.15 2.45
CA LEU A 129 -35.70 -5.49 1.66
C LEU A 129 -34.44 -4.75 2.16
N VAL A 130 -34.55 -3.44 2.39
CA VAL A 130 -33.43 -2.63 2.89
C VAL A 130 -33.00 -3.13 4.28
N PHE A 131 -33.95 -3.40 5.18
CA PHE A 131 -33.65 -3.94 6.51
C PHE A 131 -32.93 -5.29 6.46
N VAL A 132 -33.36 -6.22 5.60
CA VAL A 132 -32.68 -7.51 5.40
C VAL A 132 -31.26 -7.31 4.89
N LEU A 133 -31.07 -6.40 3.95
CA LEU A 133 -29.77 -6.08 3.40
C LEU A 133 -28.85 -5.46 4.47
N ASP A 134 -29.35 -4.56 5.31
CA ASP A 134 -28.59 -3.99 6.42
C ASP A 134 -28.21 -5.02 7.47
N ALA A 135 -29.12 -5.94 7.81
CA ALA A 135 -28.82 -7.05 8.72
C ALA A 135 -27.74 -7.97 8.13
N ALA A 136 -27.78 -8.24 6.82
CA ALA A 136 -26.74 -9.00 6.13
C ALA A 136 -25.39 -8.26 6.15
N VAL A 137 -25.35 -6.95 5.88
CA VAL A 137 -24.11 -6.18 5.96
C VAL A 137 -23.58 -6.13 7.40
N ALA A 138 -24.44 -5.91 8.39
CA ALA A 138 -24.07 -5.88 9.80
C ALA A 138 -23.47 -7.23 10.26
N THR A 139 -24.08 -8.35 9.91
CA THR A 139 -23.55 -9.69 10.25
C THR A 139 -22.18 -9.98 9.61
N VAL A 140 -21.98 -9.57 8.36
CA VAL A 140 -20.65 -9.70 7.72
C VAL A 140 -19.64 -8.77 8.39
N THR A 141 -20.03 -7.55 8.76
CA THR A 141 -19.13 -6.61 9.44
C THR A 141 -18.69 -7.11 10.81
N THR A 142 -19.58 -7.71 11.61
CA THR A 142 -19.21 -8.22 12.93
C THR A 142 -18.29 -9.43 12.82
N PHE A 143 -18.52 -10.30 11.84
CA PHE A 143 -17.61 -11.39 11.53
C PHE A 143 -16.23 -10.89 11.08
N LYS A 144 -16.18 -9.83 10.27
CA LYS A 144 -14.91 -9.20 9.86
C LYS A 144 -14.17 -8.54 11.02
N VAL A 145 -14.87 -7.79 11.87
CA VAL A 145 -14.30 -7.22 13.11
C VAL A 145 -13.70 -8.33 13.97
N TRP A 146 -14.38 -9.46 14.11
CA TRP A 146 -13.88 -10.60 14.88
C TRP A 146 -12.56 -11.15 14.31
N ILE A 147 -12.46 -11.32 12.99
CA ILE A 147 -11.22 -11.76 12.34
C ILE A 147 -10.09 -10.76 12.59
N GLU A 148 -10.32 -9.48 12.36
CA GLU A 148 -9.29 -8.43 12.56
C GLU A 148 -8.82 -8.35 14.01
N LEU A 149 -9.72 -8.56 14.99
CA LEU A 149 -9.36 -8.62 16.41
C LEU A 149 -8.52 -9.86 16.76
N LEU A 150 -8.81 -11.00 16.16
CA LEU A 150 -7.99 -12.21 16.31
C LEU A 150 -6.59 -12.03 15.70
N GLU A 151 -6.50 -11.38 14.55
CA GLU A 151 -5.22 -11.04 13.92
C GLU A 151 -4.43 -10.06 14.80
N LEU A 152 -5.05 -8.98 15.27
CA LEU A 152 -4.45 -8.05 16.23
C LEU A 152 -3.91 -8.75 17.49
N ALA A 153 -4.68 -9.72 18.02
CA ALA A 153 -4.28 -10.48 19.21
C ALA A 153 -3.11 -11.44 18.94
N THR A 154 -3.02 -12.00 17.73
CA THR A 154 -1.98 -12.98 17.37
C THR A 154 -0.67 -12.34 16.91
N TYR A 155 -0.72 -11.21 16.20
CA TYR A 155 0.47 -10.48 15.75
C TYR A 155 0.99 -9.48 16.81
N GLY A 156 0.13 -9.03 17.72
CA GLY A 156 0.44 -7.98 18.67
C GLY A 156 0.39 -6.59 18.05
N VAL A 157 0.04 -5.60 18.89
CA VAL A 157 -0.26 -4.22 18.44
C VAL A 157 0.93 -3.57 17.74
N ARG A 158 2.16 -3.82 18.21
CA ARG A 158 3.36 -3.20 17.64
C ARG A 158 3.59 -3.69 16.21
N GLU A 159 3.60 -5.00 16.01
CA GLU A 159 3.88 -5.61 14.70
C GLU A 159 2.78 -5.33 13.68
N TYR A 160 1.52 -5.20 14.14
CA TYR A 160 0.39 -4.80 13.31
C TYR A 160 0.59 -3.42 12.67
N PHE A 161 1.00 -2.41 13.44
CA PHE A 161 1.27 -1.05 12.94
C PHE A 161 2.66 -0.88 12.32
N THR A 162 3.65 -1.66 12.77
CA THR A 162 4.98 -1.71 12.16
C THR A 162 5.09 -2.85 11.16
N SER A 163 4.06 -3.09 10.36
CA SER A 163 4.10 -4.02 9.23
C SER A 163 4.54 -3.31 7.94
N THR A 164 4.99 -4.08 6.95
CA THR A 164 5.39 -3.59 5.62
C THR A 164 4.25 -2.74 5.01
N PHE A 165 4.57 -1.72 4.20
CA PHE A 165 3.57 -0.79 3.64
C PHE A 165 2.26 -1.45 3.18
N ALA A 166 2.33 -2.50 2.34
CA ALA A 166 1.11 -3.15 1.82
C ALA A 166 0.26 -3.76 2.93
N MET A 167 0.88 -4.48 3.87
CA MET A 167 0.18 -5.07 5.03
C MET A 167 -0.34 -3.99 5.98
N GLY A 168 0.43 -2.92 6.20
CA GLY A 168 0.00 -1.80 7.01
C GLY A 168 -1.21 -1.09 6.41
N LEU A 169 -1.22 -0.87 5.09
CA LEU A 169 -2.36 -0.30 4.37
C LEU A 169 -3.60 -1.20 4.49
N GLU A 170 -3.44 -2.51 4.29
CA GLU A 170 -4.56 -3.46 4.44
C GLU A 170 -5.15 -3.45 5.84
N ASN A 171 -4.28 -3.61 6.85
CA ASN A 171 -4.65 -3.70 8.26
C ASN A 171 -5.26 -2.40 8.77
N THR A 172 -4.61 -1.25 8.53
CA THR A 172 -5.12 0.05 8.99
C THR A 172 -6.43 0.43 8.32
N SER A 173 -6.55 0.22 7.01
CA SER A 173 -7.78 0.53 6.28
C SER A 173 -8.93 -0.39 6.69
N ALA A 174 -8.68 -1.68 6.95
CA ALA A 174 -9.72 -2.56 7.47
C ALA A 174 -10.13 -2.25 8.90
N LEU A 175 -9.19 -1.97 9.80
CA LEU A 175 -9.52 -1.62 11.17
C LEU A 175 -10.38 -0.35 11.21
N ILE A 176 -9.98 0.69 10.45
CA ILE A 176 -10.74 1.94 10.34
C ILE A 176 -12.11 1.68 9.73
N SER A 177 -12.18 0.94 8.61
CA SER A 177 -13.45 0.62 7.95
C SER A 177 -14.39 -0.16 8.88
N CYS A 178 -13.91 -1.22 9.51
CA CYS A 178 -14.69 -2.07 10.41
C CYS A 178 -15.14 -1.32 11.68
N ALA A 179 -14.27 -0.51 12.30
CA ALA A 179 -14.62 0.31 13.45
C ALA A 179 -15.65 1.40 13.10
N CYS A 180 -15.45 2.13 12.01
CA CYS A 180 -16.38 3.20 11.61
C CYS A 180 -17.74 2.65 11.16
N VAL A 181 -17.75 1.54 10.42
CA VAL A 181 -19.00 0.90 9.98
C VAL A 181 -19.76 0.30 11.17
N SER A 182 -19.09 -0.33 12.13
CA SER A 182 -19.75 -0.85 13.33
C SER A 182 -20.34 0.26 14.20
N ILE A 183 -19.61 1.38 14.39
CA ILE A 183 -20.14 2.57 15.08
C ILE A 183 -21.36 3.13 14.33
N GLY A 184 -21.28 3.22 13.00
CA GLY A 184 -22.38 3.71 12.15
C GLY A 184 -23.65 2.86 12.27
N TYR A 185 -23.52 1.53 12.16
CA TYR A 185 -24.67 0.62 12.34
C TYR A 185 -25.19 0.59 13.79
N ALA A 186 -24.32 0.71 14.81
CA ALA A 186 -24.75 0.80 16.20
C ALA A 186 -25.59 2.07 16.46
N ALA A 187 -25.13 3.22 15.95
CA ALA A 187 -25.87 4.47 15.99
C ALA A 187 -27.24 4.30 15.30
N ARG A 188 -27.25 3.67 14.12
CA ARG A 188 -28.47 3.39 13.38
C ARG A 188 -29.47 2.51 14.11
N TYR A 189 -29.04 1.40 14.72
CA TYR A 189 -29.93 0.54 15.51
C TYR A 189 -30.51 1.27 16.73
N SER A 190 -29.75 2.18 17.35
CA SER A 190 -30.23 3.00 18.47
C SER A 190 -31.33 3.99 18.07
N VAL A 191 -31.27 4.52 16.84
CA VAL A 191 -32.31 5.38 16.27
C VAL A 191 -33.57 4.56 15.93
N LEU A 192 -33.41 3.33 15.44
CA LEU A 192 -34.53 2.43 15.10
C LEU A 192 -35.30 1.92 16.31
N LEU A 193 -34.62 1.71 17.45
CA LEU A 193 -35.25 1.25 18.69
C LEU A 193 -35.94 2.38 19.47
N ASP A 194 -36.15 3.55 18.86
CA ASP A 194 -36.82 4.73 19.43
C ASP A 194 -36.18 5.28 20.72
N LEU A 195 -34.98 4.80 21.10
CA LEU A 195 -34.25 5.19 22.31
C LEU A 195 -33.67 6.61 22.23
N ALA A 196 -33.49 7.18 21.03
CA ALA A 196 -32.79 8.46 20.83
C ALA A 196 -33.33 9.28 19.64
N ARG A 197 -34.65 9.23 19.39
CA ARG A 197 -35.34 9.75 18.19
C ARG A 197 -35.12 11.25 17.88
N GLU A 198 -34.65 12.05 18.84
CA GLU A 198 -34.48 13.52 18.72
C GLU A 198 -33.02 14.01 18.72
N SER A 199 -32.04 13.11 18.78
CA SER A 199 -30.64 13.52 18.92
C SER A 199 -29.95 13.76 17.57
N VAL A 200 -29.79 15.03 17.19
CA VAL A 200 -29.07 15.47 15.98
C VAL A 200 -27.64 14.90 15.92
N SER A 201 -27.00 14.70 17.08
CA SER A 201 -25.64 14.17 17.19
C SER A 201 -25.51 12.71 16.78
N LEU A 202 -26.50 11.85 17.04
CA LEU A 202 -26.43 10.43 16.68
C LEU A 202 -26.63 10.20 15.18
N THR A 203 -27.49 10.98 14.53
CA THR A 203 -27.63 10.94 13.05
C THR A 203 -26.37 11.45 12.35
N ALA A 204 -25.71 12.47 12.92
CA ALA A 204 -24.41 12.94 12.44
C ALA A 204 -23.33 11.86 12.62
N LEU A 205 -23.31 11.17 13.76
CA LEU A 205 -22.35 10.08 14.01
C LEU A 205 -22.58 8.88 13.07
N GLU A 206 -23.84 8.53 12.77
CA GLU A 206 -24.19 7.50 11.79
C GLU A 206 -23.63 7.84 10.41
N SER A 207 -23.93 9.03 9.91
CA SER A 207 -23.50 9.47 8.58
C SER A 207 -21.98 9.60 8.47
N LEU A 208 -21.31 10.12 9.50
CA LEU A 208 -19.85 10.17 9.57
C LEU A 208 -19.24 8.78 9.60
N GLY A 209 -19.72 7.88 10.47
CA GLY A 209 -19.18 6.53 10.62
C GLY A 209 -19.35 5.68 9.34
N LEU A 210 -20.53 5.73 8.71
CA LEU A 210 -20.76 5.01 7.46
C LEU A 210 -19.94 5.62 6.31
N GLY A 211 -19.85 6.96 6.22
CA GLY A 211 -19.10 7.67 5.19
C GLY A 211 -17.59 7.42 5.28
N THR A 212 -17.00 7.56 6.46
CA THR A 212 -15.56 7.29 6.67
C THR A 212 -15.26 5.81 6.51
N GLY A 213 -16.16 4.93 6.96
CA GLY A 213 -16.03 3.48 6.83
C GLY A 213 -16.03 3.02 5.38
N LEU A 214 -16.88 3.61 4.55
CA LEU A 214 -16.93 3.39 3.10
C LEU A 214 -15.64 3.86 2.41
N LEU A 215 -15.17 5.06 2.74
CA LEU A 215 -13.94 5.61 2.17
C LEU A 215 -12.73 4.73 2.50
N ALA A 216 -12.57 4.35 3.77
CA ALA A 216 -11.51 3.44 4.20
C ALA A 216 -11.64 2.06 3.53
N GLY A 217 -12.86 1.56 3.34
CA GLY A 217 -13.13 0.30 2.65
C GLY A 217 -12.69 0.32 1.19
N TRP A 218 -12.99 1.40 0.45
CA TRP A 218 -12.52 1.56 -0.92
C TRP A 218 -11.00 1.74 -1.01
N LEU A 219 -10.37 2.43 -0.05
CA LEU A 219 -8.91 2.50 0.04
C LEU A 219 -8.26 1.14 0.23
N ARG A 220 -8.89 0.22 0.98
CA ARG A 220 -8.44 -1.19 1.08
C ARG A 220 -8.35 -1.86 -0.29
N SER A 221 -9.15 -1.44 -1.28
CA SER A 221 -9.11 -2.04 -2.62
C SER A 221 -7.78 -1.81 -3.34
N LEU A 222 -7.03 -0.75 -2.96
CA LEU A 222 -5.67 -0.51 -3.48
C LEU A 222 -4.69 -1.62 -3.09
N PHE A 223 -4.89 -2.27 -1.93
CA PHE A 223 -4.07 -3.41 -1.51
C PHE A 223 -4.13 -4.54 -2.55
N TYR A 224 -5.32 -4.85 -3.06
CA TYR A 224 -5.49 -5.90 -4.06
C TYR A 224 -4.83 -5.56 -5.41
N LEU A 225 -4.66 -4.27 -5.71
CA LEU A 225 -3.93 -3.83 -6.91
C LEU A 225 -2.40 -3.97 -6.77
N ILE A 226 -1.86 -4.04 -5.54
CA ILE A 226 -0.40 -4.22 -5.31
C ILE A 226 0.11 -5.56 -5.85
N GLY A 227 -0.74 -6.60 -5.82
CA GLY A 227 -0.41 -7.93 -6.34
C GLY A 227 -0.20 -7.97 -7.85
N HIS A 228 -0.65 -6.94 -8.59
CA HIS A 228 -0.47 -6.86 -10.03
C HIS A 228 0.84 -6.16 -10.41
N ARG A 229 1.57 -6.72 -11.38
CA ARG A 229 2.87 -6.19 -11.84
C ARG A 229 2.78 -4.78 -12.40
N GLU A 230 1.69 -4.44 -13.09
CA GLU A 230 1.52 -3.13 -13.73
C GLU A 230 1.12 -2.04 -12.73
N PHE A 231 0.28 -2.39 -11.73
CA PHE A 231 -0.28 -1.41 -10.79
C PHE A 231 0.52 -1.28 -9.50
N GLY A 232 1.18 -2.37 -9.07
CA GLY A 232 1.88 -2.43 -7.79
C GLY A 232 2.97 -1.36 -7.64
N PRO A 233 3.93 -1.25 -8.56
CA PRO A 233 4.97 -0.23 -8.48
C PRO A 233 4.40 1.20 -8.42
N SER A 234 3.35 1.48 -9.19
CA SER A 234 2.69 2.79 -9.23
C SER A 234 2.02 3.15 -7.89
N ILE A 235 1.40 2.19 -7.21
CA ILE A 235 0.77 2.40 -5.89
C ILE A 235 1.83 2.58 -4.79
N ILE A 236 2.92 1.81 -4.85
CA ILE A 236 4.04 1.94 -3.92
C ILE A 236 4.69 3.31 -4.06
N MET A 237 4.84 3.79 -5.31
CA MET A 237 5.36 5.12 -5.60
C MET A 237 4.50 6.22 -4.96
N LEU A 238 3.18 6.12 -5.05
CA LEU A 238 2.26 7.08 -4.42
C LEU A 238 2.46 7.15 -2.89
N TRP A 239 2.70 6.01 -2.23
CA TRP A 239 2.96 5.99 -0.80
C TRP A 239 4.31 6.60 -0.41
N GLU A 240 5.33 6.38 -1.22
CA GLU A 240 6.67 6.91 -0.94
C GLU A 240 6.71 8.42 -1.08
N MET A 241 5.90 8.98 -1.98
CA MET A 241 5.71 10.41 -2.16
C MET A 241 4.88 11.07 -1.07
N ARG A 242 4.37 10.34 -0.06
CA ARG A 242 3.54 10.93 1.01
C ARG A 242 4.22 12.08 1.75
N LEU A 243 5.55 12.00 1.93
CA LEU A 243 6.30 13.07 2.59
C LEU A 243 6.40 14.32 1.73
N ASP A 244 6.40 14.17 0.41
CA ASP A 244 6.41 15.31 -0.51
C ASP A 244 5.03 15.95 -0.58
N ILE A 245 3.97 15.15 -0.59
CA ILE A 245 2.60 15.64 -0.45
C ILE A 245 2.42 16.37 0.88
N LEU A 246 2.94 15.83 2.00
CA LEU A 246 2.85 16.50 3.30
C LEU A 246 3.63 17.82 3.34
N ARG A 247 4.79 17.90 2.70
CA ARG A 247 5.56 19.15 2.56
C ARG A 247 4.82 20.18 1.70
N LEU A 248 4.21 19.75 0.59
CA LEU A 248 3.38 20.61 -0.24
C LEU A 248 2.17 21.14 0.54
N THR A 249 1.48 20.25 1.26
CA THR A 249 0.34 20.60 2.11
C THR A 249 0.75 21.54 3.24
N SER A 250 1.92 21.36 3.86
CA SER A 250 2.37 22.24 4.93
C SER A 250 2.70 23.65 4.41
N VAL A 251 3.35 23.77 3.24
CA VAL A 251 3.58 25.06 2.58
C VAL A 251 2.26 25.73 2.21
N SER A 252 1.31 24.99 1.63
CA SER A 252 -0.04 25.48 1.32
C SER A 252 -0.76 25.99 2.57
N LEU A 253 -0.71 25.23 3.66
CA LEU A 253 -1.35 25.57 4.93
C LEU A 253 -0.79 26.86 5.53
N VAL A 254 0.53 27.09 5.44
CA VAL A 254 1.14 28.35 5.90
C VAL A 254 0.57 29.55 5.15
N PHE A 255 0.45 29.46 3.82
CA PHE A 255 -0.17 30.54 3.04
C PHE A 255 -1.66 30.69 3.36
N LEU A 256 -2.43 29.61 3.42
CA LEU A 256 -3.86 29.67 3.76
C LEU A 256 -4.09 30.33 5.13
N LEU A 257 -3.32 29.95 6.15
CA LEU A 257 -3.43 30.53 7.48
C LEU A 257 -2.89 31.97 7.57
N ALA A 258 -1.98 32.38 6.70
CA ALA A 258 -1.49 33.76 6.66
C ALA A 258 -2.53 34.73 6.08
N PHE A 259 -3.23 34.34 5.01
CA PHE A 259 -4.21 35.21 4.34
C PHE A 259 -5.61 35.15 4.97
N SER A 260 -5.95 34.04 5.63
CA SER A 260 -7.29 33.84 6.21
C SER A 260 -7.70 34.90 7.27
N PRO A 261 -6.88 35.23 8.29
CA PRO A 261 -7.24 36.25 9.29
C PRO A 261 -7.37 37.65 8.69
N ALA A 262 -6.53 37.99 7.70
CA ALA A 262 -6.57 39.30 7.04
C ALA A 262 -7.89 39.49 6.30
N LEU A 263 -8.33 38.48 5.53
CA LEU A 263 -9.61 38.52 4.82
C LEU A 263 -10.82 38.38 5.76
N TYR A 264 -10.68 37.62 6.85
CA TYR A 264 -11.72 37.52 7.88
C TYR A 264 -12.05 38.90 8.48
N HIS A 265 -11.04 39.72 8.79
CA HIS A 265 -11.25 41.05 9.34
C HIS A 265 -11.99 42.00 8.38
N PHE A 266 -11.71 41.91 7.08
CA PHE A 266 -12.43 42.68 6.07
C PHE A 266 -13.86 42.16 5.86
N SER A 267 -14.04 40.83 5.90
CA SER A 267 -15.36 40.22 5.82
C SER A 267 -16.24 40.60 6.99
N SER A 268 -15.74 40.51 8.23
CA SER A 268 -16.52 40.83 9.43
C SER A 268 -16.90 42.31 9.54
N SER A 269 -16.15 43.18 8.87
CA SER A 269 -16.45 44.62 8.80
C SER A 269 -17.62 44.94 7.86
N THR A 270 -17.97 44.04 6.93
CA THR A 270 -19.00 44.27 5.91
C THR A 270 -20.23 43.40 6.14
N ASP A 271 -20.02 42.10 6.37
CA ASP A 271 -21.05 41.10 6.72
C ASP A 271 -20.62 40.39 8.01
N GLY A 272 -21.30 40.73 9.12
CA GLY A 272 -20.92 40.29 10.47
C GLY A 272 -21.13 38.81 10.79
N ASP A 273 -21.58 37.99 9.85
CA ASP A 273 -22.03 36.60 10.09
C ASP A 273 -21.07 35.53 9.54
N ASN A 274 -20.00 35.92 8.83
CA ASN A 274 -19.07 34.94 8.27
C ASN A 274 -18.16 34.37 9.35
N SER A 275 -18.26 33.07 9.60
CA SER A 275 -17.34 32.36 10.49
C SER A 275 -15.92 32.31 9.90
N PHE A 276 -14.88 32.38 10.74
CA PHE A 276 -13.47 32.24 10.30
C PHE A 276 -13.25 30.99 9.44
N PHE A 277 -13.86 29.87 9.81
CA PHE A 277 -13.76 28.62 9.06
C PHE A 277 -14.40 28.70 7.66
N ALA A 278 -15.46 29.50 7.49
CA ALA A 278 -16.08 29.72 6.19
C ALA A 278 -15.16 30.51 5.25
N VAL A 279 -14.46 31.53 5.78
CA VAL A 279 -13.44 32.29 5.02
C VAL A 279 -12.23 31.41 4.68
N LEU A 280 -11.79 30.55 5.61
CA LEU A 280 -10.71 29.60 5.37
C LEU A 280 -11.09 28.58 4.28
N HIS A 281 -12.32 28.05 4.32
CA HIS A 281 -12.83 27.12 3.31
C HIS A 281 -12.94 27.77 1.93
N SER A 282 -13.47 29.00 1.85
CA SER A 282 -13.56 29.71 0.57
C SER A 282 -12.18 30.02 -0.02
N LEU A 283 -11.19 30.37 0.81
CA LEU A 283 -9.81 30.53 0.36
C LEU A 283 -9.17 29.22 -0.12
N PHE A 284 -9.48 28.11 0.53
CA PHE A 284 -9.04 26.80 0.06
C PHE A 284 -9.62 26.46 -1.31
N GLN A 285 -10.91 26.75 -1.55
CA GLN A 285 -11.54 26.58 -2.87
C GLN A 285 -10.87 27.45 -3.94
N VAL A 286 -10.61 28.73 -3.62
CA VAL A 286 -9.88 29.65 -4.51
C VAL A 286 -8.47 29.14 -4.84
N SER A 287 -7.76 28.60 -3.85
CA SER A 287 -6.44 27.99 -4.08
C SER A 287 -6.47 26.78 -5.03
N LEU A 288 -7.61 26.09 -5.14
CA LEU A 288 -7.81 24.98 -6.07
C LEU A 288 -8.31 25.43 -7.46
N GLY A 289 -8.52 26.74 -7.65
CA GLY A 289 -8.98 27.33 -8.91
C GLY A 289 -10.50 27.48 -9.02
N ASP A 290 -11.25 27.22 -7.94
CA ASP A 290 -12.70 27.49 -7.89
C ASP A 290 -12.94 28.94 -7.44
N SER A 291 -13.83 29.66 -8.14
CA SER A 291 -14.09 31.07 -7.86
C SER A 291 -15.51 31.25 -7.33
N PRO A 292 -15.71 31.40 -6.01
CA PRO A 292 -17.00 31.83 -5.48
C PRO A 292 -17.19 33.32 -5.81
N GLY A 293 -17.79 33.58 -6.98
CA GLY A 293 -17.91 34.92 -7.56
C GLY A 293 -18.69 35.93 -6.71
N ASP A 294 -19.57 35.45 -5.83
CA ASP A 294 -20.54 36.32 -5.13
C ASP A 294 -20.03 36.89 -3.80
N LEU A 295 -19.01 36.28 -3.18
CA LEU A 295 -18.53 36.71 -1.86
C LEU A 295 -17.69 37.99 -1.91
N TRP A 296 -17.08 38.30 -3.06
CA TRP A 296 -16.04 39.33 -3.15
C TRP A 296 -16.44 40.56 -3.98
N SER A 297 -17.56 40.50 -4.71
CA SER A 297 -18.09 41.62 -5.51
C SER A 297 -18.84 42.67 -4.68
N SER A 298 -19.22 42.35 -3.44
CA SER A 298 -20.06 43.21 -2.58
C SER A 298 -19.29 44.19 -1.69
N TYR A 299 -17.96 44.17 -1.71
CA TYR A 299 -17.15 45.06 -0.86
C TYR A 299 -17.03 46.47 -1.46
N ALA A 300 -17.42 47.48 -0.68
CA ALA A 300 -17.30 48.90 -1.06
C ALA A 300 -15.84 49.40 -1.14
N PHE A 301 -14.91 48.72 -0.47
CA PHE A 301 -13.49 49.06 -0.47
C PHE A 301 -12.70 48.06 -1.34
N PRO A 302 -11.76 48.50 -2.20
CA PRO A 302 -11.02 47.61 -3.11
C PRO A 302 -9.94 46.74 -2.44
N GLY A 303 -9.68 46.93 -1.14
CA GLY A 303 -8.62 46.22 -0.40
C GLY A 303 -8.70 44.67 -0.45
N PRO A 304 -9.86 44.05 -0.15
CA PRO A 304 -10.03 42.60 -0.19
C PRO A 304 -9.81 42.02 -1.59
N TYR A 305 -10.23 42.76 -2.63
CA TYR A 305 -10.00 42.36 -4.02
C TYR A 305 -8.51 42.31 -4.36
N ILE A 306 -7.74 43.32 -3.95
CA ILE A 306 -6.28 43.35 -4.16
C ILE A 306 -5.60 42.19 -3.43
N LEU A 307 -5.99 41.93 -2.18
CA LEU A 307 -5.44 40.84 -1.37
C LEU A 307 -5.75 39.46 -1.99
N MET A 308 -6.94 39.30 -2.56
CA MET A 308 -7.34 38.08 -3.26
C MET A 308 -6.55 37.87 -4.55
N VAL A 309 -6.36 38.92 -5.36
CA VAL A 309 -5.53 38.84 -6.57
C VAL A 309 -4.10 38.47 -6.21
N LEU A 310 -3.55 39.06 -5.14
CA LEU A 310 -2.22 38.75 -4.65
C LEU A 310 -2.12 37.29 -4.15
N PHE A 311 -3.13 36.78 -3.45
CA PHE A 311 -3.23 35.38 -3.07
C PHE A 311 -3.26 34.44 -4.30
N GLN A 312 -4.10 34.75 -5.29
CA GLN A 312 -4.25 33.97 -6.53
C GLN A 312 -2.99 33.95 -7.39
N LEU A 313 -2.13 34.96 -7.28
CA LEU A 313 -0.86 35.00 -7.99
C LEU A 313 0.24 34.27 -7.22
N ILE A 314 0.37 34.54 -5.92
CA ILE A 314 1.48 34.02 -5.12
C ILE A 314 1.31 32.53 -4.83
N VAL A 315 0.13 32.09 -4.40
CA VAL A 315 -0.06 30.73 -3.89
C VAL A 315 0.08 29.67 -4.99
N PRO A 316 -0.61 29.76 -6.14
CA PRO A 316 -0.42 28.78 -7.22
C PRO A 316 1.03 28.72 -7.73
N VAL A 317 1.70 29.87 -7.87
CA VAL A 317 3.11 29.92 -8.31
C VAL A 317 4.02 29.24 -7.27
N ALA A 318 3.82 29.51 -5.98
CA ALA A 318 4.58 28.87 -4.91
C ALA A 318 4.32 27.35 -4.85
N LEU A 319 3.06 26.92 -4.98
CA LEU A 319 2.68 25.51 -4.97
C LEU A 319 3.26 24.77 -6.18
N VAL A 320 3.18 25.33 -7.38
CA VAL A 320 3.74 24.70 -8.59
C VAL A 320 5.26 24.61 -8.50
N ASN A 321 5.94 25.69 -8.09
CA ASN A 321 7.40 25.69 -7.97
C ASN A 321 7.90 24.67 -6.93
N THR A 322 7.22 24.55 -5.80
CA THR A 322 7.57 23.58 -4.75
C THR A 322 7.19 22.15 -5.16
N LEU A 323 6.05 21.94 -5.82
CA LEU A 323 5.61 20.64 -6.33
C LEU A 323 6.61 20.08 -7.36
N ILE A 324 7.01 20.89 -8.36
CA ILE A 324 7.95 20.47 -9.40
C ILE A 324 9.31 20.12 -8.78
N ALA A 325 9.82 20.97 -7.88
CA ALA A 325 11.12 20.74 -7.24
C ALA A 325 11.16 19.44 -6.42
N MET A 326 10.09 19.17 -5.66
CA MET A 326 10.02 17.98 -4.82
C MET A 326 9.75 16.71 -5.64
N MET A 327 8.73 16.73 -6.50
CA MET A 327 8.34 15.57 -7.29
C MET A 327 9.45 15.14 -8.25
N SER A 328 10.21 16.06 -8.85
CA SER A 328 11.29 15.67 -9.79
C SER A 328 12.39 14.87 -9.09
N ASN A 329 12.78 15.27 -7.88
CA ASN A 329 13.87 14.60 -7.16
C ASN A 329 13.38 13.26 -6.57
N THR A 330 12.18 13.24 -6.00
CA THR A 330 11.66 12.02 -5.39
C THR A 330 11.15 11.01 -6.40
N TYR A 331 10.55 11.44 -7.52
CA TYR A 331 10.18 10.55 -8.61
C TYR A 331 11.41 9.79 -9.15
N GLN A 332 12.52 10.48 -9.43
CA GLN A 332 13.75 9.84 -9.91
C GLN A 332 14.28 8.81 -8.91
N ARG A 333 14.40 9.19 -7.64
CA ARG A 333 14.89 8.29 -6.58
C ARG A 333 13.98 7.06 -6.38
N VAL A 334 12.66 7.26 -6.45
CA VAL A 334 11.67 6.18 -6.27
C VAL A 334 11.59 5.30 -7.51
N GLU A 335 11.71 5.86 -8.71
CA GLU A 335 11.69 5.14 -9.99
C GLU A 335 12.80 4.07 -10.05
N ASP A 336 14.00 4.42 -9.58
CA ASP A 336 15.14 3.49 -9.54
C ASP A 336 14.94 2.35 -8.53
N SER A 337 14.21 2.62 -7.43
CA SER A 337 14.04 1.68 -6.31
C SER A 337 12.68 0.94 -6.33
N LYS A 338 11.74 1.33 -7.21
CA LYS A 338 10.36 0.82 -7.16
C LYS A 338 10.26 -0.67 -7.38
N GLU A 339 11.12 -1.25 -8.22
CA GLU A 339 11.12 -2.69 -8.48
C GLU A 339 11.53 -3.45 -7.22
N GLU A 340 12.59 -3.01 -6.54
CA GLU A 340 13.08 -3.62 -5.30
C GLU A 340 11.99 -3.58 -4.21
N HIS A 341 11.34 -2.42 -4.08
CA HIS A 341 10.26 -2.22 -3.12
C HIS A 341 9.03 -3.06 -3.47
N TRP A 342 8.65 -3.16 -4.74
CA TRP A 342 7.56 -4.01 -5.20
C TRP A 342 7.82 -5.49 -4.98
N LEU A 343 9.03 -5.97 -5.27
CA LEU A 343 9.42 -7.36 -5.01
C LEU A 343 9.34 -7.69 -3.51
N LEU A 344 9.76 -6.76 -2.64
CA LEU A 344 9.62 -6.91 -1.19
C LEU A 344 8.14 -7.00 -0.76
N GLN A 345 7.28 -6.11 -1.27
CA GLN A 345 5.83 -6.18 -0.98
C GLN A 345 5.23 -7.50 -1.47
N ARG A 346 5.60 -7.93 -2.68
CA ARG A 346 5.12 -9.19 -3.27
C ARG A 346 5.52 -10.39 -2.43
N ALA A 347 6.76 -10.44 -1.94
CA ALA A 347 7.23 -11.49 -1.04
C ALA A 347 6.46 -11.47 0.30
N SER A 348 6.19 -10.29 0.84
CA SER A 348 5.40 -10.12 2.07
C SER A 348 3.96 -10.64 1.91
N ILE A 349 3.28 -10.28 0.83
CA ILE A 349 1.91 -10.75 0.51
C ILE A 349 1.91 -12.27 0.30
N MET A 350 2.92 -12.79 -0.40
CA MET A 350 3.05 -14.22 -0.59
C MET A 350 3.18 -14.96 0.75
N GLN A 351 4.02 -14.47 1.67
CA GLN A 351 4.20 -15.09 2.98
C GLN A 351 2.94 -15.04 3.85
N SER A 352 2.15 -13.97 3.80
CA SER A 352 0.88 -13.87 4.53
C SER A 352 -0.15 -14.87 4.01
N ILE A 353 -0.32 -14.98 2.68
CA ILE A 353 -1.25 -15.93 2.06
C ILE A 353 -0.84 -17.38 2.38
N ILE A 354 0.45 -17.69 2.35
CA ILE A 354 0.96 -19.02 2.75
C ILE A 354 0.60 -19.34 4.21
N ARG A 355 0.67 -18.34 5.08
CA ARG A 355 0.33 -18.50 6.50
C ARG A 355 -1.17 -18.73 6.70
N GLU A 356 -2.02 -18.09 5.91
CA GLU A 356 -3.49 -18.26 5.97
C GLU A 356 -3.95 -19.64 5.49
N MET A 357 -3.34 -20.20 4.44
CA MET A 357 -3.73 -21.51 3.91
C MET A 357 -3.35 -22.69 4.81
N GLY A 358 -2.42 -22.48 5.75
CA GLY A 358 -1.70 -23.57 6.40
C GLY A 358 -0.63 -24.16 5.47
N VAL A 359 0.52 -24.51 6.06
CA VAL A 359 1.70 -24.93 5.30
C VAL A 359 1.44 -26.19 4.47
N GLU A 360 0.74 -27.17 5.03
CA GLU A 360 0.56 -28.50 4.43
C GLU A 360 -0.22 -28.42 3.10
N SER A 361 -1.32 -27.67 3.06
CA SER A 361 -2.12 -27.51 1.84
C SER A 361 -1.39 -26.71 0.73
N PHE A 362 -0.45 -25.85 1.13
CA PHE A 362 0.37 -25.08 0.18
C PHE A 362 1.49 -25.94 -0.42
N GLU A 363 2.17 -26.75 0.40
CA GLU A 363 3.27 -27.62 -0.04
C GLU A 363 2.80 -28.73 -0.99
N ASP A 364 1.66 -29.37 -0.74
CA ASP A 364 1.07 -30.37 -1.65
C ASP A 364 0.78 -29.81 -3.06
N ASN A 365 0.55 -28.49 -3.16
CA ASN A 365 0.35 -27.81 -4.44
C ASN A 365 1.66 -27.40 -5.13
N LEU A 366 2.80 -27.44 -4.43
CA LEU A 366 4.12 -26.97 -4.90
C LEU A 366 5.08 -28.08 -5.32
N ASP A 367 4.79 -29.34 -4.96
CA ASP A 367 5.67 -30.51 -5.14
C ASP A 367 6.14 -30.77 -6.59
N ASN A 368 5.69 -29.97 -7.56
CA ASN A 368 6.34 -29.87 -8.86
C ASN A 368 6.44 -28.40 -9.27
N VAL A 369 7.67 -27.90 -9.53
CA VAL A 369 8.06 -27.07 -10.71
C VAL A 369 9.28 -26.14 -10.45
N TYR A 370 9.61 -25.73 -9.21
CA TYR A 370 10.66 -24.68 -9.02
C TYR A 370 12.05 -25.14 -8.55
N TRP A 371 12.20 -26.36 -8.04
CA TRP A 371 13.48 -26.90 -7.59
C TRP A 371 13.79 -28.24 -8.26
N VAL A 372 15.08 -28.57 -8.32
CA VAL A 372 15.58 -29.87 -8.77
C VAL A 372 16.16 -30.59 -7.57
N GLU A 373 15.81 -31.85 -7.38
CA GLU A 373 16.40 -32.71 -6.35
C GLU A 373 17.62 -33.44 -6.91
N ASP A 374 18.71 -33.43 -6.15
CA ASP A 374 19.91 -34.21 -6.43
C ASP A 374 19.74 -35.64 -5.89
N ILE A 375 20.67 -36.53 -6.23
CA ILE A 375 20.65 -37.95 -5.87
C ILE A 375 20.63 -38.14 -4.33
N ASP A 376 21.22 -37.18 -3.61
CA ASP A 376 21.27 -37.14 -2.14
C ASP A 376 19.99 -36.58 -1.49
N GLY A 377 18.98 -36.19 -2.28
CA GLY A 377 17.75 -35.56 -1.80
C GLY A 377 17.88 -34.06 -1.48
N GLU A 378 19.05 -33.47 -1.75
CA GLU A 378 19.29 -32.03 -1.61
C GLU A 378 18.59 -31.24 -2.73
N ARG A 379 17.96 -30.12 -2.36
CA ARG A 379 17.16 -29.30 -3.29
C ARG A 379 17.99 -28.15 -3.83
N PHE A 380 17.93 -27.96 -5.15
CA PHE A 380 18.65 -26.90 -5.85
C PHE A 380 17.71 -26.01 -6.66
N LEU A 381 17.96 -24.70 -6.59
CA LEU A 381 17.40 -23.74 -7.53
C LEU A 381 18.32 -23.64 -8.74
N THR A 382 17.78 -23.86 -9.93
CA THR A 382 18.51 -23.70 -11.19
C THR A 382 18.06 -22.44 -11.92
N TYR A 383 19.01 -21.64 -12.42
CA TYR A 383 18.70 -20.47 -13.23
C TYR A 383 19.83 -20.13 -14.19
N HIS A 384 19.51 -19.36 -15.23
CA HIS A 384 20.48 -18.80 -16.16
C HIS A 384 21.02 -17.49 -15.60
N HIS A 385 22.34 -17.42 -15.44
CA HIS A 385 23.05 -16.23 -15.01
C HIS A 385 23.82 -15.66 -16.20
N GLU A 386 23.45 -14.44 -16.61
CA GLU A 386 24.17 -13.67 -17.60
C GLU A 386 25.32 -12.92 -16.92
N ASP A 387 26.54 -13.17 -17.38
CA ASP A 387 27.74 -12.53 -16.89
C ASP A 387 28.03 -11.26 -17.70
N THR A 388 27.70 -10.11 -17.12
CA THR A 388 27.93 -8.80 -17.74
C THR A 388 29.42 -8.44 -17.90
N SER A 389 30.33 -9.19 -17.27
CA SER A 389 31.79 -9.04 -17.42
C SER A 389 32.36 -9.87 -18.57
N TRP A 390 31.55 -10.71 -19.22
CA TRP A 390 32.02 -11.60 -20.27
C TRP A 390 32.64 -10.80 -21.43
N GLY A 391 33.90 -11.11 -21.74
CA GLY A 391 34.69 -10.42 -22.77
C GLY A 391 35.52 -9.21 -22.29
N ARG A 392 35.36 -8.74 -21.04
CA ARG A 392 36.28 -7.74 -20.46
C ARG A 392 37.59 -8.36 -19.98
N GLU A 393 37.55 -9.59 -19.47
CA GLU A 393 38.74 -10.33 -19.04
C GLU A 393 39.66 -10.71 -20.21
N SER A 394 39.11 -10.99 -21.39
CA SER A 394 39.90 -11.29 -22.59
C SER A 394 40.58 -10.06 -23.19
N GLN A 395 40.04 -8.85 -22.96
CA GLN A 395 40.68 -7.60 -23.39
C GLN A 395 41.86 -7.22 -22.49
N GLY A 396 41.73 -7.38 -21.17
CA GLY A 396 42.83 -7.13 -20.22
C GLY A 396 44.01 -8.12 -20.37
N ALA A 397 43.74 -9.37 -20.71
CA ALA A 397 44.80 -10.35 -20.99
C ALA A 397 45.49 -10.14 -22.36
N SER A 398 44.85 -9.43 -23.28
CA SER A 398 45.44 -9.12 -24.60
C SER A 398 46.33 -7.88 -24.61
N SER A 399 46.17 -6.96 -23.64
CA SER A 399 47.06 -5.79 -23.50
C SER A 399 48.38 -6.11 -22.80
N ASP A 400 48.42 -7.11 -21.91
CA ASP A 400 49.65 -7.50 -21.19
C ASP A 400 50.60 -8.40 -22.00
N HIS A 401 50.16 -8.94 -23.15
CA HIS A 401 51.00 -9.75 -24.04
C HIS A 401 51.59 -8.96 -25.22
N GLY A 402 51.32 -7.65 -25.32
CA GLY A 402 51.86 -6.78 -26.38
C GLY A 402 53.28 -6.26 -26.13
N ASP A 403 53.72 -6.17 -24.87
CA ASP A 403 54.94 -5.43 -24.49
C ASP A 403 56.15 -6.32 -24.11
N VAL A 404 56.08 -7.65 -24.31
CA VAL A 404 57.18 -8.58 -23.93
C VAL A 404 57.93 -9.18 -25.14
N LEU A 405 57.67 -8.71 -26.37
CA LEU A 405 58.40 -9.14 -27.57
C LEU A 405 59.07 -8.01 -28.35
N ALA A 406 59.39 -6.90 -27.68
CA ALA A 406 60.20 -5.83 -28.24
C ALA A 406 61.22 -5.31 -27.21
N GLU A 407 62.19 -6.14 -26.86
CA GLU A 407 63.56 -5.72 -26.50
C GLU A 407 64.55 -6.89 -26.61
#